data_AF-A0AAU3D3S9-F1
#
_entry.id   AF-A0AAU3D3S9-F1
#
_cell.length_a   1.000
_cell.length_b   1.000
_cell.length_c   1.000
_cell.angle_alpha   90.00
_cell.angle_beta   90.00
_cell.angle_gamma   90.00
#
_symmetry.space_group_name_H-M   'P 1'
#
loop_
_entity.id
_entity.type
_entity.pdbx_description
1 polymer ?
#
loop_
_entity_poly.entity_id
_entity_poly.type
_entity_poly.pdbx_seq_one_letter_code
_entity_poly.pdbx_strand_id
1 'polypeptide(L)'
;MTDAPSVISSSFELHNSEAASPQWRRLAGIDSRLEAVMSALPSRMRLAQDAPLPEGETVGFASTTVLDGPLPVPAGVSKGVEVTRLTHSFFARTFQGSNGQQLAACGTVLEAPGTDFKVTDAFVLEAHGNDLLNATELVATSANVLEERDGWWDALTGCLGRDCGGVCLSAALSCPKVNWAAFLLCLAGRCGVCVVKCAACATCDCTWWCKWAAGCCDQ
;
A
#
# COMPACT_ATOMS: atom_id res chain seq x y z
N MET A 1 13.82 27.84 -13.27
CA MET A 1 13.09 27.06 -12.27
C MET A 1 11.64 27.15 -12.68
N THR A 2 11.07 26.08 -13.23
CA THR A 2 9.61 25.99 -13.38
C THR A 2 9.05 25.68 -12.01
N ASP A 3 8.14 26.51 -11.53
CA ASP A 3 7.48 26.30 -10.25
C ASP A 3 6.82 24.92 -10.23
N ALA A 4 6.90 24.26 -9.07
CA ALA A 4 6.20 23.02 -8.84
C ALA A 4 4.69 23.22 -8.98
N PRO A 5 3.96 22.29 -9.60
CA PRO A 5 2.51 22.38 -9.58
C PRO A 5 2.00 22.23 -8.14
N SER A 6 0.98 23.01 -7.81
CA SER A 6 0.28 22.93 -6.53
C SER A 6 -0.86 21.93 -6.58
N VAL A 7 -1.18 21.34 -5.43
CA VAL A 7 -2.35 20.46 -5.29
C VAL A 7 -3.62 21.32 -5.28
N ILE A 8 -4.48 21.15 -6.30
CA ILE A 8 -5.82 21.75 -6.35
C ILE A 8 -6.75 21.02 -5.38
N SER A 9 -6.75 19.70 -5.45
CA SER A 9 -7.65 18.87 -4.65
C SER A 9 -7.06 17.50 -4.37
N SER A 10 -7.53 16.89 -3.29
CA SER A 10 -7.25 15.50 -2.97
C SER A 10 -8.52 14.85 -2.43
N SER A 11 -8.88 13.69 -2.97
CA SER A 11 -9.95 12.84 -2.42
C SER A 11 -9.34 11.68 -1.64
N PHE A 12 -10.13 11.13 -0.73
CA PHE A 12 -9.78 9.96 0.05
C PHE A 12 -10.98 9.03 0.11
N GLU A 13 -10.74 7.74 -0.14
CA GLU A 13 -11.76 6.71 -0.12
C GLU A 13 -11.29 5.55 0.75
N LEU A 14 -12.19 5.07 1.62
CA LEU A 14 -12.02 3.81 2.35
C LEU A 14 -12.83 2.73 1.65
N HIS A 15 -12.24 1.55 1.52
CA HIS A 15 -12.88 0.39 0.93
C HIS A 15 -13.01 -0.72 1.96
N ASN A 16 -14.26 -1.03 2.34
CA ASN A 16 -14.59 -2.24 3.08
C ASN A 16 -14.48 -3.49 2.17
N SER A 17 -14.79 -4.68 2.71
CA SER A 17 -14.69 -5.95 1.96
C SER A 17 -15.47 -5.97 0.65
N GLU A 18 -16.68 -5.43 0.63
CA GLU A 18 -17.51 -5.38 -0.58
C GLU A 18 -16.87 -4.49 -1.66
N ALA A 19 -16.41 -3.30 -1.29
CA ALA A 19 -15.81 -2.35 -2.23
C ALA A 19 -14.37 -2.72 -2.64
N ALA A 20 -13.60 -3.33 -1.74
CA ALA A 20 -12.19 -3.66 -1.96
C ALA A 20 -12.01 -4.93 -2.80
N SER A 21 -12.90 -5.93 -2.67
CA SER A 21 -12.74 -7.22 -3.35
C SER A 21 -12.68 -7.14 -4.89
N PRO A 22 -13.51 -6.32 -5.58
CA PRO A 22 -13.37 -6.10 -7.02
C PRO A 22 -12.04 -5.42 -7.39
N GLN A 23 -11.58 -4.46 -6.59
CA GLN A 23 -10.32 -3.75 -6.85
C GLN A 23 -9.12 -4.68 -6.66
N TRP A 24 -9.12 -5.49 -5.61
CA TRP A 24 -8.13 -6.55 -5.40
C TRP A 24 -8.05 -7.50 -6.58
N ARG A 25 -9.19 -8.00 -7.07
CA ARG A 25 -9.22 -8.89 -8.25
C ARG A 25 -8.67 -8.22 -9.51
N ARG A 26 -8.99 -6.93 -9.71
CA ARG A 26 -8.42 -6.13 -10.80
C ARG A 26 -6.90 -6.05 -10.67
N LEU A 27 -6.38 -5.77 -9.47
CA LEU A 27 -4.94 -5.69 -9.21
C LEU A 27 -4.24 -7.03 -9.43
N ALA A 28 -4.83 -8.13 -8.95
CA ALA A 28 -4.30 -9.47 -9.16
C ALA A 28 -4.25 -9.85 -10.64
N GLY A 29 -5.20 -9.35 -11.45
CA GLY A 29 -5.22 -9.60 -12.90
C GLY A 29 -4.19 -8.79 -13.71
N ILE A 30 -3.54 -7.78 -13.11
CA ILE A 30 -2.61 -6.89 -13.84
C ILE A 30 -1.19 -6.87 -13.26
N ASP A 31 -0.95 -7.48 -12.10
CA ASP A 31 0.38 -7.61 -11.48
C ASP A 31 0.63 -9.04 -11.00
N SER A 32 1.51 -9.75 -11.70
CA SER A 32 1.86 -11.15 -11.40
C SER A 32 2.55 -11.32 -10.05
N ARG A 33 3.10 -10.25 -9.44
CA ARG A 33 3.68 -10.34 -8.08
C ARG A 33 2.60 -10.58 -7.04
N LEU A 34 1.39 -10.05 -7.23
CA LEU A 34 0.29 -10.29 -6.31
C LEU A 34 -0.17 -11.76 -6.37
N GLU A 35 -0.17 -12.34 -7.57
CA GLU A 35 -0.39 -13.77 -7.75
C GLU A 35 0.71 -14.59 -7.06
N ALA A 36 1.99 -14.23 -7.26
CA ALA A 36 3.13 -14.91 -6.64
C ALA A 36 3.08 -14.87 -5.10
N VAL A 37 2.70 -13.72 -4.52
CA VAL A 37 2.47 -13.59 -3.08
C VAL A 37 1.35 -14.53 -2.63
N MET A 38 0.22 -14.54 -3.33
CA MET A 38 -0.92 -15.39 -2.98
C MET A 38 -0.60 -16.88 -3.12
N SER A 39 0.22 -17.28 -4.11
CA SER A 39 0.64 -18.68 -4.30
C SER A 39 1.67 -19.16 -3.27
N ALA A 40 2.41 -18.25 -2.64
CA ALA A 40 3.39 -18.58 -1.60
C ALA A 40 2.77 -18.63 -0.18
N LEU A 41 1.61 -18.00 0.03
CA LEU A 41 0.92 -17.95 1.33
C LEU A 41 0.57 -19.33 1.93
N PRO A 42 0.06 -20.34 1.18
CA PRO A 42 -0.30 -21.62 1.77
C PRO A 42 0.87 -22.29 2.49
N SER A 43 2.07 -22.26 1.88
CA SER A 43 3.30 -22.79 2.48
C SER A 43 3.69 -22.01 3.73
N ARG A 44 3.57 -20.67 3.71
CA ARG A 44 3.85 -19.83 4.89
C ARG A 44 2.89 -20.10 6.05
N MET A 45 1.61 -20.31 5.73
CA MET A 45 0.55 -20.64 6.69
C MET A 45 0.58 -22.09 7.17
N ARG A 46 1.48 -22.93 6.62
CA ARG A 46 1.58 -24.37 6.89
C ARG A 46 0.28 -25.11 6.59
N LEU A 47 -0.42 -24.69 5.55
CA LEU A 47 -1.58 -25.41 5.05
C LEU A 47 -1.12 -26.72 4.40
N ALA A 48 -1.98 -27.73 4.42
CA ALA A 48 -1.73 -28.96 3.67
C ALA A 48 -1.56 -28.65 2.19
N GLN A 49 -0.76 -29.46 1.49
CA GLN A 49 -0.65 -29.40 0.04
C GLN A 49 -2.07 -29.50 -0.55
N ASP A 50 -2.45 -28.54 -1.39
CA ASP A 50 -3.78 -28.38 -2.01
C ASP A 50 -4.94 -27.90 -1.12
N ALA A 51 -4.70 -27.61 0.16
CA ALA A 51 -5.73 -26.95 0.97
C ALA A 51 -5.96 -25.51 0.46
N PRO A 52 -7.23 -25.11 0.23
CA PRO A 52 -7.50 -23.75 -0.22
C PRO A 52 -7.11 -22.75 0.87
N LEU A 53 -6.66 -21.57 0.46
CA LEU A 53 -6.52 -20.46 1.40
C LEU A 53 -7.87 -20.17 2.05
N PRO A 54 -7.92 -19.94 3.38
CA PRO A 54 -9.14 -19.55 4.03
C PRO A 54 -9.65 -18.24 3.43
N GLU A 55 -10.98 -18.06 3.48
CA GLU A 55 -11.56 -16.79 3.04
C GLU A 55 -11.08 -15.67 3.97
N GLY A 56 -10.45 -14.67 3.36
CA GLY A 56 -9.94 -13.49 4.03
C GLY A 56 -10.71 -12.23 3.66
N GLU A 57 -10.98 -11.36 4.64
CA GLU A 57 -11.50 -10.01 4.38
C GLU A 57 -10.51 -9.23 3.53
N THR A 58 -11.04 -8.46 2.57
CA THR A 58 -10.24 -7.53 1.78
C THR A 58 -10.56 -6.12 2.24
N VAL A 59 -9.57 -5.28 2.46
CA VAL A 59 -9.79 -3.87 2.79
C VAL A 59 -8.85 -3.01 1.98
N GLY A 60 -9.10 -1.72 1.92
CA GLY A 60 -8.16 -0.81 1.30
C GLY A 60 -8.52 0.64 1.49
N PHE A 61 -7.67 1.47 0.91
CA PHE A 61 -7.89 2.90 0.81
C PHE A 61 -7.26 3.41 -0.48
N ALA A 62 -7.82 4.50 -1.00
CA ALA A 62 -7.35 5.14 -2.21
C ALA A 62 -7.39 6.66 -2.07
N SER A 63 -6.60 7.34 -2.89
CA SER A 63 -6.68 8.78 -3.07
C SER A 63 -6.55 9.15 -4.52
N THR A 64 -7.14 10.28 -4.87
CA THR A 64 -6.87 10.97 -6.14
C THR A 64 -6.37 12.37 -5.82
N THR A 65 -5.22 12.73 -6.36
CA THR A 65 -4.64 14.08 -6.26
C THR A 65 -4.72 14.75 -7.62
N VAL A 66 -5.24 15.99 -7.66
CA VAL A 66 -5.31 16.83 -8.87
C VAL A 66 -4.38 18.02 -8.69
N LEU A 67 -3.60 18.30 -9.73
CA LEU A 67 -2.57 19.34 -9.77
C LEU A 67 -3.00 20.49 -10.69
N ASP A 68 -2.52 21.70 -10.40
CA ASP A 68 -2.79 22.91 -11.20
C ASP A 68 -1.95 23.02 -12.49
N GLY A 69 -0.97 22.15 -12.63
CA GLY A 69 -0.10 22.05 -13.79
C GLY A 69 0.50 20.65 -13.90
N PRO A 70 1.14 20.35 -15.05
CA PRO A 70 1.79 19.08 -15.25
C PRO A 70 3.00 18.93 -14.32
N LEU A 71 3.22 17.71 -13.81
CA LEU A 71 4.46 17.38 -13.13
C LEU A 71 5.67 17.60 -14.05
N PRO A 72 6.77 18.14 -13.53
CA PRO A 72 8.01 18.26 -14.30
C PRO A 72 8.54 16.87 -14.65
N VAL A 73 8.63 16.56 -15.94
CA VAL A 73 9.18 15.30 -16.46
C VAL A 73 10.71 15.29 -16.27
N PRO A 74 11.31 14.21 -15.73
CA PRO A 74 12.77 14.10 -15.60
C PRO A 74 13.46 14.11 -16.95
N ALA A 75 14.73 14.51 -16.93
CA ALA A 75 15.60 14.33 -18.08
C ALA A 75 15.63 12.84 -18.50
N GLY A 76 15.35 12.57 -19.77
CA GLY A 76 15.38 11.21 -20.35
C GLY A 76 14.03 10.50 -20.46
N VAL A 77 12.95 11.06 -19.88
CA VAL A 77 11.58 10.59 -20.12
C VAL A 77 10.95 11.43 -21.24
N SER A 78 10.26 10.77 -22.18
CA SER A 78 9.59 11.41 -23.32
C SER A 78 8.73 12.59 -22.85
N LYS A 79 9.02 13.81 -23.34
CA LYS A 79 8.36 15.09 -23.00
C LYS A 79 6.82 15.15 -23.18
N GLY A 80 6.17 14.07 -23.62
CA GLY A 80 4.78 14.09 -24.07
C GLY A 80 3.72 13.76 -23.03
N VAL A 81 4.10 13.36 -21.81
CA VAL A 81 3.12 12.90 -20.81
C VAL A 81 2.88 13.99 -19.77
N GLU A 82 1.78 14.73 -19.92
CA GLU A 82 1.32 15.69 -18.93
C GLU A 82 0.61 14.97 -17.78
N VAL A 83 1.28 14.87 -16.63
CA VAL A 83 0.69 14.29 -15.42
C VAL A 83 0.10 15.40 -14.56
N THR A 84 -1.22 15.57 -14.61
CA THR A 84 -1.98 16.52 -13.79
C THR A 84 -2.87 15.85 -12.75
N ARG A 85 -2.95 14.51 -12.80
CA ARG A 85 -3.74 13.69 -11.89
C ARG A 85 -2.96 12.45 -11.50
N LEU A 86 -3.00 12.12 -10.22
CA LEU A 86 -2.40 10.93 -9.64
C LEU A 86 -3.42 10.17 -8.83
N THR A 87 -3.40 8.86 -8.91
CA THR A 87 -4.24 7.98 -8.11
C THR A 87 -3.36 6.98 -7.39
N HIS A 88 -3.44 6.96 -6.06
CA HIS A 88 -2.83 5.92 -5.24
C HIS A 88 -3.90 5.00 -4.70
N SER A 89 -3.60 3.71 -4.62
CA SER A 89 -4.45 2.74 -3.97
C SER A 89 -3.61 1.70 -3.24
N PHE A 90 -4.10 1.29 -2.08
CA PHE A 90 -3.57 0.19 -1.30
C PHE A 90 -4.73 -0.73 -0.93
N PHE A 91 -4.58 -2.02 -1.23
CA PHE A 91 -5.53 -3.04 -0.84
C PHE A 91 -4.79 -4.18 -0.15
N ALA A 92 -5.43 -4.74 0.87
CA ALA A 92 -4.90 -5.85 1.64
C ALA A 92 -5.97 -6.92 1.78
N ARG A 93 -5.62 -8.17 1.45
CA ARG A 93 -6.42 -9.33 1.80
C ARG A 93 -5.81 -10.00 3.02
N THR A 94 -6.63 -10.18 4.05
CA THR A 94 -6.16 -10.50 5.40
C THR A 94 -6.48 -11.94 5.76
N PHE A 95 -5.58 -12.60 6.48
CA PHE A 95 -5.69 -14.01 6.84
C PHE A 95 -5.25 -14.22 8.28
N GLN A 96 -5.88 -15.21 8.93
CA GLN A 96 -5.45 -15.72 10.22
C GLN A 96 -4.65 -17.02 9.98
N GLY A 97 -3.38 -17.02 10.36
CA GLY A 97 -2.56 -18.22 10.36
C GLY A 97 -2.72 -19.04 11.64
N SER A 98 -1.90 -20.09 11.77
CA SER A 98 -1.82 -20.87 13.00
C SER A 98 -1.08 -20.10 14.11
N ASN A 99 -1.30 -20.47 15.38
CA ASN A 99 -0.55 -19.93 16.53
C ASN A 99 -0.56 -18.40 16.67
N GLY A 100 -1.67 -17.74 16.33
CA GLY A 100 -1.81 -16.29 16.46
C GLY A 100 -1.06 -15.47 15.39
N GLN A 101 -0.58 -16.11 14.33
CA GLN A 101 -0.05 -15.44 13.15
C GLN A 101 -1.18 -14.66 12.44
N GLN A 102 -0.90 -13.43 12.02
CA GLN A 102 -1.77 -12.60 11.21
C GLN A 102 -1.03 -12.20 9.94
N LEU A 103 -1.66 -12.40 8.79
CA LEU A 103 -1.07 -12.11 7.48
C LEU A 103 -1.96 -11.13 6.72
N ALA A 104 -1.35 -10.23 5.96
CA ALA A 104 -2.04 -9.42 4.97
C ALA A 104 -1.26 -9.49 3.66
N ALA A 105 -1.83 -10.11 2.62
CA ALA A 105 -1.32 -9.94 1.27
C ALA A 105 -1.71 -8.55 0.79
N CYS A 106 -0.72 -7.75 0.43
CA CYS A 106 -0.87 -6.34 0.11
C CYS A 106 -0.55 -6.12 -1.36
N GLY A 107 -1.34 -5.27 -2.00
CA GLY A 107 -1.09 -4.74 -3.33
C GLY A 107 -1.25 -3.23 -3.29
N THR A 108 -0.28 -2.51 -3.83
CA THR A 108 -0.33 -1.06 -3.95
C THR A 108 -0.04 -0.61 -5.37
N VAL A 109 -0.74 0.45 -5.79
CA VAL A 109 -0.61 1.04 -7.11
C VAL A 109 -0.57 2.54 -6.95
N LEU A 110 0.42 3.18 -7.57
CA LEU A 110 0.33 4.55 -7.98
C LEU A 110 0.28 4.62 -9.50
N GLU A 111 -0.69 5.36 -10.03
CA GLU A 111 -0.80 5.59 -11.47
C GLU A 111 -1.18 7.04 -11.78
N ALA A 112 -0.90 7.45 -13.02
CA ALA A 112 -1.37 8.71 -13.58
C ALA A 112 -2.40 8.37 -14.66
N PRO A 113 -3.71 8.49 -14.37
CA PRO A 113 -4.76 8.10 -15.30
C PRO A 113 -4.63 8.80 -16.65
N GLY A 114 -4.81 8.03 -17.74
CA GLY A 114 -4.67 8.53 -19.11
C GLY A 114 -3.24 8.51 -19.65
N THR A 115 -2.32 7.91 -18.91
CA THR A 115 -0.91 7.76 -19.29
C THR A 115 -0.46 6.31 -19.09
N ASP A 116 0.71 5.96 -19.62
CA ASP A 116 1.34 4.65 -19.36
C ASP A 116 2.05 4.60 -17.99
N PHE A 117 2.00 5.67 -17.21
CA PHE A 117 2.68 5.74 -15.92
C PHE A 117 1.92 4.96 -14.85
N LYS A 118 2.61 3.95 -14.32
CA LYS A 118 2.12 3.09 -13.27
C LYS A 118 3.29 2.48 -12.50
N VAL A 119 3.25 2.57 -11.18
CA VAL A 119 4.15 1.90 -10.25
C VAL A 119 3.31 1.03 -9.34
N THR A 120 3.65 -0.24 -9.28
CA THR A 120 2.94 -1.20 -8.45
C THR A 120 3.92 -1.93 -7.55
N ASP A 121 3.44 -2.39 -6.41
CA ASP A 121 4.18 -3.28 -5.53
C ASP A 121 3.23 -4.29 -4.86
N ALA A 122 3.78 -5.44 -4.49
CA ALA A 122 3.05 -6.51 -3.83
C ALA A 122 3.95 -7.22 -2.81
N PHE A 123 3.41 -7.42 -1.61
CA PHE A 123 4.14 -7.96 -0.46
C PHE A 123 3.16 -8.59 0.53
N VAL A 124 3.67 -9.19 1.59
CA VAL A 124 2.89 -9.68 2.74
C VAL A 124 3.34 -8.93 3.97
N LEU A 125 2.39 -8.48 4.79
CA LEU A 125 2.67 -8.07 6.16
C LEU A 125 2.35 -9.24 7.08
N GLU A 126 3.34 -9.68 7.83
CA GLU A 126 3.22 -10.72 8.82
C GLU A 126 3.40 -10.16 10.22
N ALA A 127 2.47 -10.48 11.11
CA ALA A 127 2.57 -10.15 12.51
C ALA A 127 2.24 -11.36 13.37
N HIS A 128 2.75 -11.36 14.60
CA HIS A 128 2.48 -12.40 15.58
C HIS A 128 1.73 -11.81 16.78
N GLY A 129 0.66 -12.49 17.19
CA GLY A 129 -0.22 -11.98 18.23
C GLY A 129 -0.88 -10.68 17.77
N ASN A 130 -1.00 -9.70 18.67
CA ASN A 130 -1.62 -8.41 18.39
C ASN A 130 -0.57 -7.31 18.07
N ASP A 131 0.65 -7.67 17.66
CA ASP A 131 1.73 -6.72 17.40
C ASP A 131 1.84 -6.36 15.92
N LEU A 132 0.82 -5.68 15.39
CA LEU A 132 0.76 -5.29 13.98
C LEU A 132 1.72 -4.15 13.60
N LEU A 133 2.30 -3.45 14.59
CA LEU A 133 3.21 -2.33 14.31
C LEU A 133 4.62 -2.83 13.98
N ASN A 134 5.06 -3.92 14.62
CA ASN A 134 6.33 -4.56 14.35
C ASN A 134 6.18 -5.71 13.33
N ALA A 135 5.31 -5.51 12.33
CA ALA A 135 5.09 -6.51 11.29
C ALA A 135 6.34 -6.69 10.43
N THR A 136 6.65 -7.94 10.11
CA THR A 136 7.66 -8.30 9.13
C THR A 136 7.05 -8.21 7.74
N GLU A 137 7.73 -7.51 6.84
CA GLU A 137 7.36 -7.47 5.43
C GLU A 137 8.03 -8.60 4.66
N LEU A 138 7.27 -9.29 3.82
CA LEU A 138 7.73 -10.43 3.03
C LEU A 138 7.40 -10.23 1.55
N VAL A 139 8.25 -10.75 0.66
CA VAL A 139 8.00 -10.78 -0.79
C VAL A 139 8.16 -12.18 -1.35
N ALA A 140 7.43 -12.47 -2.42
CA ALA A 140 7.56 -13.74 -3.12
C ALA A 140 8.82 -13.75 -3.99
N THR A 141 9.64 -14.77 -3.83
CA THR A 141 10.77 -15.05 -4.72
C THR A 141 10.35 -15.84 -5.95
N SER A 142 11.25 -15.97 -6.92
CA SER A 142 11.05 -16.84 -8.09
C SER A 142 10.85 -18.32 -7.75
N ALA A 143 11.25 -18.74 -6.53
CA ALA A 143 11.04 -20.09 -6.02
C ALA A 143 9.66 -20.28 -5.36
N ASN A 144 8.76 -19.28 -5.42
CA ASN A 144 7.47 -19.28 -4.75
C ASN A 144 7.59 -19.43 -3.21
N VAL A 145 8.64 -18.81 -2.64
CA VAL A 145 8.90 -18.74 -1.20
C VAL A 145 8.78 -17.28 -0.77
N LEU A 146 8.22 -17.04 0.41
CA LEU A 146 8.22 -15.70 1.01
C LEU A 146 9.53 -15.47 1.76
N GLU A 147 10.23 -14.39 1.41
CA GLU A 147 11.45 -13.93 2.07
C GLU A 147 11.25 -12.54 2.65
N GLU A 148 11.93 -12.27 3.77
CA GLU A 148 11.86 -10.97 4.42
C GLU A 148 12.40 -9.88 3.49
N ARG A 149 11.65 -8.79 3.41
CA ARG A 149 12.04 -7.54 2.78
C ARG A 149 11.82 -6.44 3.80
N ASP A 150 12.75 -5.50 3.85
CA ASP A 150 12.57 -4.27 4.58
C ASP A 150 12.24 -3.15 3.58
N GLY A 151 11.37 -2.22 3.96
CA GLY A 151 11.08 -1.05 3.15
C GLY A 151 9.70 -0.46 3.34
N TRP A 152 8.65 -1.10 2.82
CA TRP A 152 7.38 -0.40 2.62
C TRP A 152 6.64 -0.11 3.94
N TRP A 153 6.52 -1.10 4.82
CA TRP A 153 5.85 -0.93 6.12
C TRP A 153 6.56 0.07 7.03
N ASP A 154 7.88 0.00 7.07
CA ASP A 154 8.73 0.88 7.87
C ASP A 154 8.71 2.31 7.33
N ALA A 155 8.74 2.48 6.00
CA ALA A 155 8.57 3.79 5.36
C ALA A 155 7.19 4.39 5.65
N LEU A 156 6.12 3.58 5.58
CA LEU A 156 4.76 4.02 5.90
C LEU A 156 4.67 4.48 7.35
N THR A 157 5.05 3.62 8.30
CA THR A 157 4.91 3.90 9.74
C THR A 157 5.83 5.03 10.18
N GLY A 158 7.04 5.11 9.62
CA GLY A 158 7.97 6.23 9.80
C GLY A 158 7.39 7.55 9.32
N CYS A 159 6.85 7.59 8.09
CA CYS A 159 6.17 8.78 7.56
C CYS A 159 4.96 9.18 8.41
N LEU A 160 4.13 8.21 8.83
CA LEU A 160 2.99 8.49 9.71
C LEU A 160 3.42 9.13 11.05
N GLY A 161 4.54 8.70 11.60
CA GLY A 161 5.09 9.24 12.84
C GLY A 161 5.68 10.63 12.68
N ARG A 162 6.40 10.90 11.57
CA ARG A 162 7.09 12.17 11.33
C ARG A 162 6.16 13.24 10.76
N ASP A 163 5.40 12.91 9.71
CA ASP A 163 4.73 13.91 8.85
C ASP A 163 3.23 14.06 9.15
N CYS A 164 2.58 13.00 9.64
CA CYS A 164 1.15 13.03 9.96
C CYS A 164 0.84 13.41 11.42
N GLY A 165 1.88 13.63 12.23
CA GLY A 165 1.78 14.08 13.62
C GLY A 165 1.10 13.08 14.56
N GLY A 166 0.75 13.57 15.76
CA GLY A 166 0.25 12.73 16.86
C GLY A 166 -1.08 12.02 16.60
N VAL A 167 -1.90 12.47 15.64
CA VAL A 167 -3.19 11.83 15.33
C VAL A 167 -2.97 10.46 14.70
N CYS A 168 -2.09 10.36 13.70
CA CYS A 168 -1.80 9.09 13.06
C CYS A 168 -1.02 8.14 13.95
N LEU A 169 -0.05 8.65 14.69
CA LEU A 169 0.69 7.86 15.66
C LEU A 169 -0.24 7.31 16.78
N SER A 170 -1.12 8.16 17.33
CA SER A 170 -2.08 7.71 18.34
C SER A 170 -3.11 6.73 17.75
N ALA A 171 -3.52 6.89 16.49
CA ALA A 171 -4.35 5.92 15.79
C ALA A 171 -3.66 4.57 15.66
N ALA A 172 -2.40 4.53 15.21
CA ALA A 172 -1.60 3.31 15.12
C ALA A 172 -1.53 2.57 16.48
N LEU A 173 -1.41 3.31 17.58
CA LEU A 173 -1.39 2.72 18.93
C LEU A 173 -2.77 2.27 19.44
N SER A 174 -3.83 3.03 19.15
CA SER A 174 -5.17 2.81 19.73
C SER A 174 -6.14 2.01 18.86
N CYS A 175 -5.87 1.86 17.56
CA CYS A 175 -6.70 1.07 16.66
C CYS A 175 -6.70 -0.42 17.04
N PRO A 176 -7.83 -1.14 16.84
CA PRO A 176 -7.93 -2.55 17.17
C PRO A 176 -6.90 -3.37 16.39
N LYS A 177 -6.15 -4.22 17.09
CA LYS A 177 -5.13 -5.11 16.51
C LYS A 177 -5.59 -6.58 16.44
N VAL A 178 -6.91 -6.77 16.41
CA VAL A 178 -7.57 -8.09 16.38
C VAL A 178 -7.35 -8.82 15.05
N ASN A 179 -7.30 -8.07 13.96
CA ASN A 179 -6.91 -8.52 12.63
C ASN A 179 -6.38 -7.32 11.83
N TRP A 180 -5.66 -7.58 10.74
CA TRP A 180 -5.17 -6.55 9.83
C TRP A 180 -6.28 -5.68 9.26
N ALA A 181 -7.46 -6.24 8.94
CA ALA A 181 -8.54 -5.51 8.28
C ALA A 181 -9.09 -4.39 9.17
N ALA A 182 -9.42 -4.71 10.42
CA ALA A 182 -9.87 -3.78 11.43
C ALA A 182 -8.81 -2.72 11.74
N PHE A 183 -7.54 -3.13 11.81
CA PHE A 183 -6.43 -2.22 12.07
C PHE A 183 -6.25 -1.21 10.94
N LEU A 184 -6.14 -1.69 9.68
CA LEU A 184 -5.90 -0.86 8.50
C LEU A 184 -7.06 0.11 8.24
N LEU A 185 -8.31 -0.34 8.37
CA LEU A 185 -9.48 0.53 8.22
C LEU A 185 -9.54 1.61 9.31
N CYS A 186 -9.25 1.24 10.56
CA CYS A 186 -9.22 2.22 11.66
C CYS A 186 -8.09 3.23 11.48
N LEU A 187 -6.88 2.76 11.14
CA LEU A 187 -5.72 3.61 10.90
C LEU A 187 -6.01 4.58 9.76
N ALA A 188 -6.49 4.06 8.63
CA ALA A 188 -6.81 4.87 7.47
C ALA A 188 -7.97 5.85 7.73
N GLY A 189 -9.01 5.42 8.43
CA GLY A 189 -10.12 6.31 8.78
C GLY A 189 -9.75 7.45 9.72
N ARG A 190 -8.78 7.24 10.61
CA ARG A 190 -8.27 8.31 11.49
C ARG A 190 -7.24 9.21 10.83
N CYS A 191 -6.42 8.65 9.95
CA CYS A 191 -5.37 9.38 9.24
C CYS A 191 -5.84 10.11 7.97
N GLY A 192 -6.93 9.65 7.36
CA GLY A 192 -7.47 10.17 6.12
C GLY A 192 -6.42 10.22 5.00
N VAL A 193 -6.36 11.36 4.32
CA VAL A 193 -5.41 11.61 3.22
C VAL A 193 -3.95 11.38 3.64
N CYS A 194 -3.60 11.56 4.91
CA CYS A 194 -2.20 11.47 5.34
C CYS A 194 -1.63 10.04 5.23
N VAL A 195 -2.42 9.01 5.58
CA VAL A 195 -1.98 7.62 5.41
C VAL A 195 -1.75 7.29 3.94
N VAL A 196 -2.54 7.86 3.04
CA VAL A 196 -2.41 7.57 1.61
C VAL A 196 -1.20 8.27 1.02
N LYS A 197 -0.89 9.49 1.49
CA LYS A 197 0.37 10.16 1.14
C LYS A 197 1.56 9.33 1.60
N CYS A 198 1.59 8.90 2.86
CA CYS A 198 2.67 8.06 3.35
C CYS A 198 2.75 6.70 2.64
N ALA A 199 1.63 6.08 2.29
CA ALA A 199 1.59 4.85 1.52
C ALA A 199 2.09 5.05 0.08
N ALA A 200 1.71 6.14 -0.59
CA ALA A 200 2.23 6.51 -1.89
C ALA A 200 3.74 6.75 -1.84
N CYS A 201 4.19 7.39 -0.77
CA CYS A 201 5.59 7.64 -0.46
C CYS A 201 6.40 6.37 -0.18
N ALA A 202 5.83 5.39 0.50
CA ALA A 202 6.44 4.07 0.67
C ALA A 202 6.48 3.27 -0.65
N THR A 203 5.43 3.38 -1.47
CA THR A 203 5.31 2.66 -2.76
C THR A 203 6.33 3.11 -3.79
N CYS A 204 6.78 4.35 -3.68
CA CYS A 204 7.60 5.01 -4.68
C CYS A 204 9.09 5.03 -4.39
N ASP A 205 9.48 4.71 -3.15
CA ASP A 205 10.85 4.75 -2.68
C ASP A 205 11.60 6.04 -3.07
N CYS A 206 11.04 7.21 -2.69
CA CYS A 206 11.66 8.53 -2.92
C CYS A 206 11.99 8.89 -4.39
N THR A 207 11.43 8.17 -5.37
CA THR A 207 11.59 8.49 -6.80
C THR A 207 11.07 9.90 -7.12
N TRP A 208 11.56 10.47 -8.22
CA TRP A 208 11.39 11.89 -8.57
C TRP A 208 9.94 12.40 -8.54
N TRP A 209 8.96 11.57 -8.92
CA TRP A 209 7.54 11.92 -8.96
C TRP A 209 6.93 11.92 -7.56
N CYS A 210 7.49 11.12 -6.67
CA CYS A 210 6.99 10.94 -5.34
C CYS A 210 7.25 12.14 -4.45
N LYS A 211 8.41 12.77 -4.64
CA LYS A 211 8.74 14.08 -4.05
C LYS A 211 7.63 15.09 -4.24
N TRP A 212 6.95 15.07 -5.39
CA TRP A 212 5.88 16.01 -5.71
C TRP A 212 4.51 15.55 -5.22
N ALA A 213 4.20 14.26 -5.37
CA ALA A 213 2.89 13.71 -5.02
C ALA A 213 2.70 13.54 -3.50
N ALA A 214 3.74 13.07 -2.83
CA ALA A 214 3.65 12.46 -1.52
C ALA A 214 4.82 12.80 -0.58
N GLY A 215 5.91 13.39 -1.09
CA GLY A 215 7.15 13.65 -0.36
C GLY A 215 8.19 12.53 -0.52
N CYS A 216 9.22 12.57 0.33
CA CYS A 216 10.24 11.52 0.46
C CYS A 216 10.16 10.92 1.86
N CYS A 217 10.12 9.60 1.95
CA CYS A 217 9.92 8.88 3.22
C CYS A 217 11.24 8.64 3.97
N ASP A 218 12.39 8.98 3.38
CA ASP A 218 13.71 8.76 3.99
C ASP A 218 14.46 10.06 4.32
N GLN A 219 13.75 11.19 4.36
CA GLN A 219 14.34 12.51 4.66
C GLN A 219 14.01 13.00 6.06
#